data_AF-E9HFW9-F1
#
_entry.id   AF-E9HFW9-F1
#
_cell.length_a   1.000
_cell.length_b   1.000
_cell.length_c   1.000
_cell.angle_alpha   90.00
_cell.angle_beta   90.00
_cell.angle_gamma   90.00
#
_symmetry.space_group_name_H-M   'P 1'
#
loop_
_entity.id
_entity.type
_entity.pdbx_description
1 polymer ?
#
loop_
_entity_poly.entity_id
_entity_poly.type
_entity_poly.pdbx_seq_one_letter_code
_entity_poly.pdbx_strand_id
1 'polypeptide(L)'
;MKEDLIAEIRSQIKLVNANSGRGLSKDEVEQMIHSALGVYDSDKTGLADFALEPAGGVILSTRCTETYNSHRPRLSIWGFSLWSEPNNPRVVIQPGIVPGQCWSFRGFDGYLVIQLSRKIVPTAFTLEHIPRSLAPDGQIDSAPRNFTVYGLTREVDIAGVVLGQYTFDNLGVPLQSFPVQAHEPGAFSIVELRIHSNYGNLNYTCLYRFRVHGHVA
;
A
#
# COMPACT_ATOMS: atom_id res chain seq x y z
N MET A 1 21.99 -2.94 -2.04
CA MET A 1 20.80 -2.17 -2.48
C MET A 1 21.09 -1.20 -3.62
N LYS A 2 21.99 -0.20 -3.48
CA LYS A 2 22.40 0.66 -4.61
C LYS A 2 23.09 -0.14 -5.73
N GLU A 3 24.04 -1.00 -5.35
CA GLU A 3 24.78 -1.83 -6.30
C GLU A 3 23.90 -2.87 -7.01
N ASP A 4 22.91 -3.43 -6.32
CA ASP A 4 21.99 -4.43 -6.90
C ASP A 4 21.03 -3.79 -7.91
N LEU A 5 20.53 -2.58 -7.63
CA LEU A 5 19.72 -1.81 -8.57
C LEU A 5 20.54 -1.40 -9.80
N ILE A 6 21.80 -0.99 -9.60
CA ILE A 6 22.71 -0.66 -10.70
C ILE A 6 23.04 -1.91 -11.54
N ALA A 7 23.21 -3.08 -10.90
CA ALA A 7 23.44 -4.35 -11.61
C ALA A 7 22.22 -4.76 -12.45
N GLU A 8 21.01 -4.62 -11.90
CA GLU A 8 19.76 -4.91 -12.61
C GLU A 8 19.55 -3.93 -13.79
N ILE A 9 19.77 -2.64 -13.58
CA ILE A 9 19.70 -1.63 -14.66
C ILE A 9 20.73 -1.94 -15.75
N ARG A 10 21.97 -2.34 -15.39
CA ARG A 10 22.99 -2.76 -16.38
C ARG A 10 22.58 -4.00 -17.15
N SER A 11 21.92 -4.96 -16.50
CA SER A 11 21.39 -6.17 -17.14
C SER A 11 20.32 -5.80 -18.18
N GLN A 12 19.36 -4.95 -17.80
CA GLN A 12 18.30 -4.52 -18.71
C GLN A 12 18.80 -3.66 -19.87
N ILE A 13 19.80 -2.79 -19.65
CA ILE A 13 20.47 -2.04 -20.73
C ILE A 13 21.16 -2.99 -21.72
N LYS A 14 21.82 -4.06 -21.24
CA LYS A 14 22.43 -5.07 -22.12
C LYS A 14 21.38 -5.78 -22.99
N LEU A 15 20.22 -6.11 -22.41
CA LEU A 15 19.12 -6.75 -23.14
C LEU A 15 18.51 -5.83 -24.21
N VAL A 16 18.31 -4.54 -23.89
CA VAL A 16 17.80 -3.54 -24.85
C VAL A 16 18.79 -3.32 -26.00
N ASN A 17 20.09 -3.27 -25.70
CA ASN A 17 21.15 -3.14 -26.71
C ASN A 17 21.23 -4.37 -27.64
N ALA A 18 20.95 -5.57 -27.13
CA ALA A 18 20.92 -6.80 -27.94
C ALA A 18 19.72 -6.85 -28.91
N ASN A 19 18.58 -6.28 -28.53
CA ASN A 19 17.35 -6.30 -29.35
C ASN A 19 17.24 -5.14 -30.36
N SER A 20 17.93 -4.01 -30.15
CA SER A 20 17.68 -2.79 -30.93
C SER A 20 18.65 -2.54 -32.09
N GLY A 21 19.72 -3.34 -32.24
CA GLY A 21 20.75 -3.18 -33.29
C GLY A 21 21.56 -1.87 -33.23
N ARG A 22 21.19 -0.94 -32.35
CA ARG A 22 21.84 0.32 -32.04
C ARG A 22 22.00 0.40 -30.53
N GLY A 23 23.25 0.55 -30.06
CA GLY A 23 23.52 0.73 -28.64
C GLY A 23 22.97 2.06 -28.14
N LEU A 24 22.36 2.07 -26.96
CA LEU A 24 21.93 3.27 -26.28
C LEU A 24 23.12 4.19 -26.02
N SER A 25 22.97 5.47 -26.34
CA SER A 25 23.94 6.50 -26.01
C SER A 25 23.98 6.75 -24.50
N LYS A 26 25.09 7.29 -24.02
CA LYS A 26 25.24 7.66 -22.61
C LYS A 26 24.11 8.61 -22.15
N ASP A 27 23.76 9.58 -22.99
CA ASP A 27 22.74 10.58 -22.69
C ASP A 27 21.34 9.97 -22.58
N GLU A 28 21.02 8.99 -23.44
CA GLU A 28 19.75 8.24 -23.36
C GLU A 28 19.66 7.44 -22.06
N VAL A 29 20.75 6.80 -21.65
CA VAL A 29 20.81 6.06 -20.38
C VAL A 29 20.66 7.00 -19.18
N GLU A 30 21.37 8.13 -19.19
CA GLU A 30 21.24 9.15 -18.12
C GLU A 30 19.80 9.68 -18.04
N GLN A 31 19.17 9.96 -19.19
CA GLN A 31 17.79 10.43 -19.23
C GLN A 31 16.80 9.38 -18.68
N MET A 32 16.97 8.10 -19.02
CA MET A 32 16.15 7.02 -18.46
C MET A 32 16.31 6.91 -16.95
N ILE A 33 17.55 7.00 -16.43
CA ILE A 33 17.83 6.96 -14.99
C ILE A 33 17.18 8.14 -14.27
N HIS A 34 17.35 9.36 -14.79
CA HIS A 34 16.74 10.55 -14.22
C HIS A 34 15.20 10.46 -14.23
N SER A 35 14.61 9.93 -15.29
CA SER A 35 13.17 9.70 -15.36
C SER A 35 12.70 8.68 -14.31
N ALA A 36 13.40 7.55 -14.17
CA ALA A 36 13.04 6.52 -13.20
C ALA A 36 13.17 7.00 -11.75
N LEU A 37 14.25 7.74 -11.44
CA LEU A 37 14.43 8.38 -10.14
C LEU A 37 13.37 9.45 -9.86
N GLY A 38 12.98 10.22 -10.88
CA GLY A 38 11.89 11.20 -10.76
C GLY A 38 10.57 10.55 -10.35
N VAL A 39 10.24 9.37 -10.90
CA VAL A 39 9.05 8.61 -10.48
C VAL A 39 9.21 8.06 -9.06
N TYR A 40 10.39 7.57 -8.70
CA TYR A 40 10.67 7.09 -7.35
C TYR A 40 10.47 8.19 -6.29
N ASP A 41 11.00 9.38 -6.55
CA ASP A 41 10.86 10.56 -5.70
C ASP A 41 9.40 11.07 -5.66
N SER A 42 8.64 10.83 -6.73
CA SER A 42 7.19 11.11 -6.82
C SER A 42 6.34 10.00 -6.16
N ASP A 43 6.68 9.67 -4.92
CA ASP A 43 6.02 8.63 -4.12
C ASP A 43 5.98 7.25 -4.82
N LYS A 44 7.00 6.91 -5.62
CA LYS A 44 7.13 5.64 -6.38
C LYS A 44 6.07 5.37 -7.46
N THR A 45 5.00 6.16 -7.54
CA THR A 45 3.87 5.93 -8.46
C THR A 45 3.73 7.05 -9.48
N GLY A 46 4.15 8.28 -9.16
CA GLY A 46 3.86 9.45 -9.98
C GLY A 46 2.37 9.86 -9.98
N LEU A 47 1.55 9.28 -9.10
CA LEU A 47 0.11 9.53 -9.00
C LEU A 47 -0.21 10.24 -7.69
N ALA A 48 -1.18 11.16 -7.72
CA ALA A 48 -1.68 11.79 -6.50
C ALA A 48 -2.38 10.75 -5.61
N ASP A 49 -2.07 10.76 -4.31
CA ASP A 49 -2.70 9.92 -3.29
C ASP A 49 -3.73 10.74 -2.50
N PHE A 50 -5.01 10.50 -2.76
CA PHE A 50 -6.12 11.20 -2.10
C PHE A 50 -6.44 10.63 -0.72
N ALA A 51 -5.90 9.46 -0.36
CA ALA A 51 -6.02 8.89 0.98
C ALA A 51 -4.94 9.41 1.93
N LEU A 52 -3.86 10.00 1.42
CA LEU A 52 -2.70 10.44 2.19
C LEU A 52 -3.09 11.40 3.33
N GLU A 53 -2.73 11.03 4.56
CA GLU A 53 -3.12 11.76 5.76
C GLU A 53 -2.57 13.20 5.82
N PRO A 54 -1.26 13.44 5.61
CA PRO A 54 -0.74 14.81 5.53
C PRO A 54 -1.40 15.69 4.45
N ALA A 55 -2.03 15.09 3.43
CA ALA A 55 -2.76 15.79 2.39
C ALA A 55 -4.25 15.96 2.69
N GLY A 56 -4.72 15.55 3.87
CA GLY A 56 -6.10 15.70 4.34
C GLY A 56 -6.95 14.43 4.30
N GLY A 57 -6.37 13.27 3.98
CA GLY A 57 -7.06 11.99 4.16
C GLY A 57 -7.22 11.63 5.64
N VAL A 58 -8.29 10.93 6.00
CA VAL A 58 -8.60 10.60 7.40
C VAL A 58 -9.16 9.19 7.51
N ILE A 59 -8.72 8.41 8.50
CA ILE A 59 -9.38 7.17 8.88
C ILE A 59 -10.64 7.50 9.67
N LEU A 60 -11.80 7.18 9.12
CA LEU A 60 -13.10 7.42 9.79
C LEU A 60 -13.43 6.29 10.77
N SER A 61 -13.24 5.03 10.34
CA SER A 61 -13.66 3.87 11.12
C SER A 61 -12.90 2.61 10.71
N THR A 62 -12.74 1.69 11.66
CA THR A 62 -12.30 0.30 11.39
C THR A 62 -13.47 -0.69 11.47
N ARG A 63 -14.72 -0.21 11.47
CA ARG A 63 -15.93 -1.01 11.72
C ARG A 63 -15.77 -1.87 12.99
N CYS A 64 -15.86 -3.18 12.85
CA CYS A 64 -15.69 -4.15 13.93
C CYS A 64 -14.28 -4.78 13.95
N THR A 65 -13.32 -4.27 13.18
CA THR A 65 -11.96 -4.81 13.12
C THR A 65 -11.19 -4.48 14.39
N GLU A 66 -10.75 -5.52 15.09
CA GLU A 66 -9.97 -5.41 16.32
C GLU A 66 -8.47 -5.29 15.99
N THR A 67 -7.87 -4.18 16.40
CA THR A 67 -6.42 -3.97 16.32
C THR A 67 -5.66 -5.02 17.14
N TYR A 68 -4.63 -5.61 16.53
CA TYR A 68 -3.77 -6.60 17.17
C TYR A 68 -2.50 -5.94 17.73
N ASN A 69 -2.30 -6.00 19.06
CA ASN A 69 -1.22 -5.29 19.76
C ASN A 69 -0.07 -6.19 20.26
N SER A 70 0.11 -7.37 19.67
CA SER A 70 1.15 -8.31 20.11
C SER A 70 2.55 -7.87 19.67
N HIS A 71 3.57 -8.15 20.49
CA HIS A 71 4.99 -7.91 20.21
C HIS A 71 5.36 -6.45 19.87
N ARG A 72 4.57 -5.47 20.33
CA ARG A 72 4.94 -4.05 20.22
C ARG A 72 6.03 -3.67 21.23
N PRO A 73 6.95 -2.74 20.89
CA PRO A 73 7.90 -2.20 21.85
C PRO A 73 7.20 -1.69 23.09
N ARG A 74 7.68 -2.11 24.26
CA ARG A 74 7.17 -1.67 25.55
C ARG A 74 8.29 -1.01 26.33
N LEU A 75 8.04 0.18 26.85
CA LEU A 75 8.90 0.78 27.84
C LEU A 75 8.55 0.17 29.20
N SER A 76 9.48 -0.56 29.79
CA SER A 76 9.32 -1.12 31.14
C SER A 76 10.35 -0.56 32.10
N ILE A 77 9.93 -0.12 33.28
CA ILE A 77 10.83 0.25 34.38
C ILE A 77 10.54 -0.68 35.56
N TRP A 78 11.58 -1.33 36.10
CA TRP A 78 11.46 -2.32 37.19
C TRP A 78 10.47 -3.46 36.89
N GLY A 79 10.35 -3.89 35.64
CA GLY A 79 9.41 -4.94 35.22
C GLY A 79 7.97 -4.47 35.00
N PHE A 80 7.65 -3.20 35.31
CA PHE A 80 6.33 -2.62 35.05
C PHE A 80 6.31 -1.94 33.68
N SER A 81 5.36 -2.34 32.82
CA SER A 81 5.13 -1.71 31.51
C SER A 81 4.52 -0.32 31.69
N LEU A 82 5.30 0.74 31.44
CA LEU A 82 4.84 2.13 31.53
C LEU A 82 4.15 2.60 30.26
N TRP A 83 4.62 2.13 29.10
CA TRP A 83 4.09 2.54 27.81
C TRP A 83 4.32 1.45 26.77
N SER A 84 3.45 1.38 25.77
CA SER A 84 3.61 0.53 24.59
C SER A 84 3.21 1.34 23.37
N GLU A 85 3.98 1.25 22.29
CA GLU A 85 3.64 1.95 21.05
C GLU A 85 2.28 1.45 20.52
N PRO A 86 1.26 2.32 20.41
CA PRO A 86 -0.04 1.91 19.93
C PRO A 86 0.03 1.46 18.47
N ASN A 87 -0.68 0.38 18.14
CA ASN A 87 -0.95 0.03 16.77
C ASN A 87 -2.15 0.86 16.25
N ASN A 88 -1.90 1.74 15.29
CA ASN A 88 -2.87 2.73 14.85
C ASN A 88 -3.20 2.54 13.36
N PRO A 89 -4.49 2.40 12.96
CA PRO A 89 -4.89 2.29 11.56
C PRO A 89 -4.44 3.47 10.68
N ARG A 90 -4.17 4.64 11.28
CA ARG A 90 -3.66 5.82 10.57
C ARG A 90 -2.36 5.55 9.80
N VAL A 91 -1.54 4.60 10.25
CA VAL A 91 -0.27 4.27 9.57
C VAL A 91 -0.50 3.81 8.12
N VAL A 92 -1.67 3.24 7.81
CA VAL A 92 -2.03 2.77 6.46
C VAL A 92 -2.08 3.90 5.44
N ILE A 93 -2.33 5.13 5.88
CA ILE A 93 -2.41 6.32 5.01
C ILE A 93 -1.30 7.34 5.29
N GLN A 94 -0.25 6.92 6.01
CA GLN A 94 0.94 7.74 6.25
C GLN A 94 2.04 7.45 5.22
N PRO A 95 2.93 8.42 4.95
CA PRO A 95 4.04 8.22 4.02
C PRO A 95 5.13 7.33 4.60
N GLY A 96 5.83 6.61 3.71
CA GLY A 96 6.95 5.73 4.08
C GLY A 96 6.51 4.35 4.57
N ILE A 97 7.45 3.41 4.54
CA ILE A 97 7.25 2.04 5.04
C ILE A 97 8.52 1.59 5.74
N VAL A 98 8.36 1.10 6.98
CA VAL A 98 9.43 0.51 7.78
C VAL A 98 8.93 -0.81 8.35
N PRO A 99 9.68 -1.92 8.25
CA PRO A 99 9.28 -3.20 8.84
C PRO A 99 8.80 -3.05 10.30
N GLY A 100 7.60 -3.56 10.58
CA GLY A 100 6.94 -3.45 11.88
C GLY A 100 6.01 -2.23 12.04
N GLN A 101 6.10 -1.22 11.19
CA GLN A 101 5.19 -0.06 11.18
C GLN A 101 3.99 -0.30 10.24
N CYS A 102 3.21 -1.34 10.52
CA CYS A 102 1.92 -1.58 9.87
C CYS A 102 0.78 -1.48 10.87
N TRP A 103 -0.44 -1.33 10.35
CA TRP A 103 -1.63 -1.61 11.11
C TRP A 103 -1.91 -3.10 11.06
N SER A 104 -1.70 -3.79 12.18
CA SER A 104 -2.12 -5.18 12.32
C SER A 104 -3.47 -5.32 13.01
N PHE A 105 -4.31 -6.22 12.49
CA PHE A 105 -5.61 -6.56 13.07
C PHE A 105 -5.78 -8.06 13.19
N ARG A 106 -6.65 -8.50 14.10
CA ARG A 106 -6.84 -9.93 14.41
C ARG A 106 -7.44 -10.69 13.24
N GLY A 107 -6.92 -11.88 13.00
CA GLY A 107 -7.39 -12.76 11.93
C GLY A 107 -7.12 -12.17 10.54
N PHE A 108 -8.07 -12.34 9.63
CA PHE A 108 -7.94 -11.96 8.22
C PHE A 108 -9.07 -11.09 7.68
N ASP A 109 -10.24 -11.09 8.29
CA ASP A 109 -11.35 -10.21 7.91
C ASP A 109 -11.20 -8.82 8.55
N GLY A 110 -10.87 -7.83 7.72
CA GLY A 110 -10.54 -6.48 8.16
C GLY A 110 -11.23 -5.40 7.33
N TYR A 111 -11.61 -4.30 7.97
CA TYR A 111 -12.34 -3.19 7.36
C TYR A 111 -11.65 -1.88 7.71
N LEU A 112 -11.46 -1.02 6.71
CA LEU A 112 -10.89 0.30 6.89
C LEU A 112 -11.66 1.33 6.04
N VAL A 113 -12.31 2.28 6.71
CA VAL A 113 -13.08 3.36 6.09
C VAL A 113 -12.23 4.62 6.07
N ILE A 114 -12.02 5.17 4.88
CA ILE A 114 -11.11 6.28 4.62
C ILE A 114 -11.89 7.43 3.99
N GLN A 115 -11.87 8.58 4.65
CA GLN A 115 -12.24 9.86 4.05
C GLN A 115 -11.07 10.34 3.19
N LEU A 116 -11.34 10.56 1.91
CA LEU A 116 -10.41 11.15 0.97
C LEU A 116 -10.31 12.66 1.18
N SER A 117 -9.16 13.24 0.85
CA SER A 117 -8.91 14.67 0.92
C SER A 117 -9.79 15.50 -0.01
N ARG A 118 -10.27 14.89 -1.11
CA ARG A 118 -11.19 15.48 -2.09
C ARG A 118 -12.17 14.42 -2.58
N LYS A 119 -13.33 14.89 -3.06
CA LYS A 119 -14.23 14.05 -3.84
C LYS A 119 -13.58 13.76 -5.19
N ILE A 120 -13.45 12.49 -5.55
CA ILE A 120 -12.80 12.07 -6.80
C ILE A 120 -13.62 11.01 -7.52
N VAL A 121 -13.41 10.88 -8.82
CA VAL A 121 -13.70 9.67 -9.60
C VAL A 121 -12.47 8.75 -9.48
N PRO A 122 -12.53 7.64 -8.72
CA PRO A 122 -11.39 6.77 -8.52
C PRO A 122 -10.99 6.08 -9.83
N THR A 123 -9.68 5.94 -10.07
CA THR A 123 -9.12 5.27 -11.25
C THR A 123 -8.26 4.07 -10.90
N ALA A 124 -7.57 4.10 -9.75
CA ALA A 124 -6.76 3.00 -9.27
C ALA A 124 -6.56 3.05 -7.76
N PHE A 125 -6.19 1.91 -7.20
CA PHE A 125 -5.75 1.76 -5.82
C PHE A 125 -4.33 1.23 -5.79
N THR A 126 -3.53 1.60 -4.80
CA THR A 126 -2.20 1.00 -4.61
C THR A 126 -2.12 0.41 -3.22
N LEU A 127 -1.69 -0.85 -3.13
CA LEU A 127 -1.41 -1.53 -1.88
C LEU A 127 0.07 -1.87 -1.84
N GLU A 128 0.72 -1.50 -0.75
CA GLU A 128 2.14 -1.73 -0.55
C GLU A 128 2.37 -2.53 0.73
N HIS A 129 3.26 -3.51 0.65
CA HIS A 129 3.73 -4.32 1.78
C HIS A 129 5.26 -4.30 1.79
N ILE A 130 5.89 -4.71 2.90
CA ILE A 130 7.35 -4.90 2.91
C ILE A 130 7.75 -6.02 1.93
N PRO A 131 8.90 -5.90 1.24
CA PRO A 131 9.49 -7.00 0.49
C PRO A 131 9.89 -8.14 1.41
N ARG A 132 9.85 -9.37 0.90
CA ARG A 132 10.31 -10.58 1.60
C ARG A 132 11.74 -10.48 2.10
N SER A 133 12.61 -9.79 1.36
CA SER A 133 14.02 -9.58 1.74
C SER A 133 14.21 -8.74 3.00
N LEU A 134 13.18 -8.04 3.46
CA LEU A 134 13.19 -7.28 4.72
C LEU A 134 12.44 -7.99 5.86
N ALA A 135 11.82 -9.14 5.59
CA ALA A 135 11.21 -9.98 6.62
C ALA A 135 12.29 -10.86 7.29
N PRO A 136 12.36 -10.94 8.64
CA PRO A 136 13.41 -11.71 9.34
C PRO A 136 13.51 -13.18 8.94
N ASP A 137 12.38 -13.82 8.64
CA ASP A 137 12.25 -15.22 8.22
C ASP A 137 12.03 -15.37 6.70
N GLY A 138 12.07 -14.26 5.95
CA GLY A 138 11.78 -14.22 4.52
C GLY A 138 10.32 -14.45 4.15
N GLN A 139 9.40 -14.51 5.12
CA GLN A 139 7.97 -14.73 4.88
C GLN A 139 7.15 -13.48 5.19
N ILE A 140 6.08 -13.30 4.42
CA ILE A 140 5.12 -12.21 4.61
C ILE A 140 3.70 -12.76 4.65
N ASP A 141 3.51 -13.85 5.39
CA ASP A 141 2.22 -14.58 5.46
C ASP A 141 1.09 -13.74 6.09
N SER A 142 1.44 -12.66 6.80
CA SER A 142 0.51 -11.66 7.33
C SER A 142 0.11 -10.58 6.32
N ALA A 143 0.67 -10.60 5.11
CA ALA A 143 0.25 -9.68 4.05
C ALA A 143 -1.22 -9.95 3.66
N PRO A 144 -1.98 -8.91 3.34
CA PRO A 144 -3.32 -9.07 2.78
C PRO A 144 -3.25 -9.86 1.47
N ARG A 145 -4.27 -10.67 1.20
CA ARG A 145 -4.40 -11.44 -0.04
C ARG A 145 -5.59 -10.96 -0.85
N ASN A 146 -6.78 -11.46 -0.57
CA ASN A 146 -7.98 -11.05 -1.30
C ASN A 146 -8.60 -9.83 -0.61
N PHE A 147 -8.94 -8.81 -1.40
CA PHE A 147 -9.58 -7.61 -0.88
C PHE A 147 -10.55 -7.00 -1.89
N THR A 148 -11.43 -6.15 -1.40
CA THR A 148 -12.39 -5.39 -2.20
C THR A 148 -12.37 -3.94 -1.77
N VAL A 149 -12.53 -3.04 -2.73
CA VAL A 149 -12.65 -1.61 -2.46
C VAL A 149 -14.05 -1.15 -2.83
N TYR A 150 -14.66 -0.37 -1.95
CA TYR A 150 -15.99 0.20 -2.12
C TYR A 150 -15.94 1.72 -2.10
N GLY A 151 -16.80 2.36 -2.88
CA GLY A 151 -17.14 3.78 -2.73
C GLY A 151 -18.36 3.93 -1.82
N LEU A 152 -18.26 4.82 -0.82
CA LEU A 152 -19.35 5.11 0.11
C LEU A 152 -19.86 6.53 -0.07
N THR A 153 -21.17 6.73 0.15
CA THR A 153 -21.77 8.07 0.15
C THR A 153 -21.69 8.68 1.55
N ARG A 154 -21.87 7.87 2.59
CA ARG A 154 -21.77 8.24 4.00
C ARG A 154 -20.97 7.18 4.77
N GLU A 155 -20.35 7.59 5.87
CA GLU A 155 -19.58 6.70 6.75
C GLU A 155 -20.41 5.51 7.27
N VAL A 156 -21.68 5.75 7.61
CA VAL A 156 -22.57 4.74 8.20
C VAL A 156 -23.17 3.76 7.18
N ASP A 157 -22.93 3.96 5.88
CA ASP A 157 -23.50 3.08 4.87
C ASP A 157 -22.93 1.66 5.02
N ILE A 158 -23.82 0.68 5.15
CA ILE A 158 -23.48 -0.75 5.29
C ILE A 158 -23.14 -1.34 3.92
N ALA A 159 -23.79 -0.85 2.87
CA ALA A 159 -23.60 -1.25 1.48
C ALA A 159 -23.01 -0.09 0.67
N GLY A 160 -21.83 -0.32 0.08
CA GLY A 160 -21.17 0.60 -0.84
C GLY A 160 -21.24 0.14 -2.29
N VAL A 161 -20.82 1.01 -3.21
CA VAL A 161 -20.61 0.64 -4.61
C VAL A 161 -19.29 -0.10 -4.74
N VAL A 162 -19.30 -1.33 -5.26
CA VAL A 162 -18.07 -2.11 -5.49
C VAL A 162 -17.26 -1.44 -6.60
N LEU A 163 -16.03 -1.02 -6.29
CA LEU A 163 -15.11 -0.43 -7.25
C LEU A 163 -14.18 -1.48 -7.89
N GLY A 164 -13.91 -2.57 -7.17
CA GLY A 164 -13.20 -3.72 -7.71
C GLY A 164 -12.81 -4.74 -6.63
N GLN A 165 -12.48 -5.94 -7.09
CA GLN A 165 -12.02 -7.05 -6.29
C GLN A 165 -10.64 -7.50 -6.78
N TYR A 166 -9.72 -7.71 -5.85
CA TYR A 166 -8.31 -7.86 -6.15
C TYR A 166 -7.65 -8.91 -5.27
N THR A 167 -6.49 -9.38 -5.73
CA THR A 167 -5.58 -10.23 -4.98
C THR A 167 -4.20 -9.57 -4.99
N PHE A 168 -3.67 -9.24 -3.82
CA PHE A 168 -2.28 -8.80 -3.68
C PHE A 168 -1.36 -10.02 -3.77
N ASP A 169 -0.34 -10.00 -4.62
CA ASP A 169 0.60 -11.11 -4.81
C ASP A 169 1.80 -11.00 -3.87
N ASN A 170 1.93 -11.90 -2.89
CA ASN A 170 3.06 -11.87 -1.95
C ASN A 170 4.40 -12.33 -2.54
N LEU A 171 4.41 -12.89 -3.77
CA LEU A 171 5.61 -13.23 -4.52
C LEU A 171 6.00 -12.14 -5.53
N GLY A 172 5.10 -11.19 -5.79
CA GLY A 172 5.28 -10.09 -6.72
C GLY A 172 6.09 -8.92 -6.13
N VAL A 173 6.02 -7.79 -6.83
CA VAL A 173 6.65 -6.56 -6.36
C VAL A 173 5.95 -6.03 -5.09
N PRO A 174 6.65 -5.34 -4.17
CA PRO A 174 6.07 -4.94 -2.89
C PRO A 174 4.96 -3.90 -3.00
N LEU A 175 5.03 -3.03 -4.02
CA LEU A 175 4.03 -2.01 -4.34
C LEU A 175 3.23 -2.49 -5.56
N GLN A 176 1.92 -2.68 -5.40
CA GLN A 176 1.04 -3.16 -6.47
C GLN A 176 -0.10 -2.18 -6.70
N SER A 177 -0.33 -1.81 -7.96
CA SER A 177 -1.42 -0.94 -8.38
C SER A 177 -2.53 -1.74 -9.04
N PHE A 178 -3.76 -1.40 -8.70
CA PHE A 178 -4.97 -2.11 -9.06
C PHE A 178 -5.95 -1.13 -9.73
N PRO A 179 -6.17 -1.22 -11.05
CA PRO A 179 -7.11 -0.33 -11.73
C PRO A 179 -8.55 -0.61 -11.28
N VAL A 180 -9.38 0.43 -11.21
CA VAL A 180 -10.81 0.31 -10.92
C VAL A 180 -11.48 -0.58 -11.97
N GLN A 181 -12.29 -1.53 -11.51
CA GLN A 181 -12.99 -2.49 -12.37
C GLN A 181 -14.43 -2.06 -12.69
N ALA A 182 -15.02 -1.17 -11.88
CA ALA A 182 -16.35 -0.63 -12.12
C ALA A 182 -16.37 0.23 -13.39
N HIS A 183 -17.34 -0.02 -14.29
CA HIS A 183 -17.47 0.72 -15.55
C HIS A 183 -17.83 2.20 -15.34
N GLU A 184 -18.76 2.45 -14.41
CA GLU A 184 -19.17 3.79 -13.98
C GLU A 184 -19.01 3.85 -12.47
N PRO A 185 -17.79 4.10 -11.96
CA PRO A 185 -17.55 4.08 -10.52
C PRO A 185 -18.39 5.16 -9.82
N GLY A 186 -18.59 6.31 -10.45
CA GLY A 186 -19.12 7.50 -9.80
C GLY A 186 -18.02 8.24 -9.02
N ALA A 187 -18.43 9.28 -8.28
CA ALA A 187 -17.52 10.13 -7.54
C ALA A 187 -17.74 10.00 -6.01
N PHE A 188 -16.67 9.75 -5.27
CA PHE A 188 -16.72 9.49 -3.83
C PHE A 188 -15.74 10.36 -3.07
N SER A 189 -16.13 10.72 -1.86
CA SER A 189 -15.24 11.29 -0.85
C SER A 189 -14.84 10.26 0.19
N ILE A 190 -15.47 9.08 0.22
CA ILE A 190 -15.21 8.01 1.19
C ILE A 190 -15.01 6.71 0.42
N VAL A 191 -13.97 5.98 0.79
CA VAL A 191 -13.75 4.61 0.32
C VAL A 191 -13.63 3.65 1.50
N GLU A 192 -14.02 2.41 1.27
CA GLU A 192 -13.84 1.32 2.24
C GLU A 192 -13.01 0.21 1.63
N LEU A 193 -11.88 -0.10 2.29
CA LEU A 193 -11.06 -1.26 2.00
C LEU A 193 -11.52 -2.43 2.88
N ARG A 194 -11.89 -3.55 2.25
CA ARG A 194 -12.24 -4.80 2.93
C ARG A 194 -11.23 -5.88 2.59
N ILE A 195 -10.50 -6.37 3.58
CA ILE A 195 -9.61 -7.53 3.46
C ILE A 195 -10.40 -8.79 3.83
N HIS A 196 -10.30 -9.82 3.01
CA HIS A 196 -11.03 -11.08 3.16
C HIS A 196 -10.13 -12.28 3.49
N SER A 197 -8.82 -12.15 3.23
CA SER A 197 -7.86 -13.20 3.51
C SER A 197 -6.43 -12.65 3.61
N ASN A 198 -5.54 -13.44 4.21
CA ASN A 198 -4.09 -13.24 4.18
C ASN A 198 -3.40 -14.48 3.61
N TYR A 199 -2.08 -14.57 3.74
CA TYR A 199 -1.25 -15.63 3.20
C TYR A 199 -0.97 -16.79 4.16
N GLY A 200 -1.72 -16.89 5.27
CA GLY A 200 -1.67 -18.04 6.18
C GLY A 200 -1.30 -17.69 7.63
N ASN A 201 -1.09 -16.41 7.95
CA ASN A 201 -0.88 -16.01 9.33
C ASN A 201 -2.19 -16.16 10.13
N LEU A 202 -2.21 -17.10 11.08
CA LEU A 202 -3.41 -17.44 11.85
C LEU A 202 -3.80 -16.39 12.90
N ASN A 203 -2.90 -15.48 13.25
CA ASN A 203 -3.10 -14.55 14.35
C ASN A 203 -3.56 -13.17 13.88
N TYR A 204 -2.97 -12.67 12.79
CA TYR A 204 -3.20 -11.30 12.35
C TYR A 204 -2.88 -11.08 10.87
N THR A 205 -3.41 -9.98 10.34
CA THR A 205 -3.07 -9.42 9.03
C THR A 205 -2.49 -8.03 9.22
N CYS A 206 -1.50 -7.65 8.42
CA CYS A 206 -0.66 -6.46 8.58
C CYS A 206 -0.74 -5.58 7.33
N LEU A 207 -1.40 -4.43 7.45
CA LEU A 207 -1.56 -3.45 6.38
C LEU A 207 -0.54 -2.33 6.53
N TYR A 208 0.38 -2.21 5.58
CA TYR A 208 1.41 -1.17 5.60
C TYR A 208 0.92 0.13 5.00
N ARG A 209 0.57 0.14 3.71
CA ARG A 209 0.11 1.38 3.06
C ARG A 209 -0.92 1.11 1.97
N PHE A 210 -1.99 1.91 1.99
CA PHE A 210 -3.04 1.90 0.98
C PHE A 210 -3.24 3.31 0.43
N ARG A 211 -3.32 3.42 -0.90
CA ARG A 211 -3.41 4.69 -1.62
C ARG A 211 -4.60 4.67 -2.56
N VAL A 212 -5.16 5.86 -2.79
CA VAL A 212 -6.33 6.02 -3.66
C VAL A 212 -6.03 7.08 -4.70
N HIS A 213 -6.16 6.70 -5.97
CA HIS A 213 -5.85 7.55 -7.12
C HIS A 213 -7.11 7.84 -7.93
N GLY A 214 -7.17 9.01 -8.57
CA GLY A 214 -8.30 9.40 -9.38
C GLY A 214 -8.22 10.83 -9.90
N HIS A 215 -9.34 11.31 -10.43
CA HIS A 215 -9.52 12.70 -10.86
C HIS A 215 -10.50 13.41 -9.95
N VAL A 216 -10.23 14.68 -9.62
CA VAL A 216 -11.16 15.50 -8.81
C VAL A 216 -12.47 15.65 -9.58
N ALA A 217 -13.59 15.40 -8.89
CA ALA A 217 -14.94 15.48 -9.43
C ALA A 217 -15.53 16.90 -9.35
#